data_AF-A7NFZ0-F1
#
_entry.id   AF-A7NFZ0-F1
#
_cell.length_a   1.000
_cell.length_b   1.000
_cell.length_c   1.000
_cell.angle_alpha   90.00
_cell.angle_beta   90.00
_cell.angle_gamma   90.00
#
_symmetry.space_group_name_H-M   'P 1'
#
loop_
_entity.id
_entity.type
_entity.pdbx_description
1 polymer ?
#
loop_
_entity_poly.entity_id
_entity_poly.type
_entity_poly.pdbx_seq_one_letter_code
_entity_poly.pdbx_strand_id
1 'polypeptide(L)'
;MRSCAHLHLERSANRHTNKRMATNMRARFAAHCLRMGKGSRDNDEENERTNERAGASCPSSCADRLVPHLDVSETCILQPAQEEFTMYIADLSTSTYSLQPPKGYSVLSIGWLDELYPFPHGPTPPEFQERLREHCTRGVHAPMMGIHECQFCGNWCVGVQCGNTWVMTNSGEIWIPDGDIIYAAPVMIYHYVTDHEYRPPDVFIGAVMRCPLPYEEKYQAFMRSIGMRTYDWTHPS
;
A
#
# COMPACT_ATOMS: atom_id res chain seq x y z
N MET A 1 -37.42 0.78 -2.69
CA MET A 1 -36.50 0.18 -1.70
C MET A 1 -36.15 -1.22 -2.17
N ARG A 2 -34.90 -1.47 -2.56
CA ARG A 2 -34.44 -2.82 -2.95
C ARG A 2 -34.07 -3.60 -1.68
N SER A 3 -34.51 -4.85 -1.58
CA SER A 3 -34.22 -5.74 -0.45
C SER A 3 -32.71 -6.02 -0.34
N CYS A 4 -32.21 -6.17 0.89
CA CYS A 4 -30.82 -6.53 1.21
C CYS A 4 -30.33 -7.76 0.41
N ALA A 5 -31.21 -8.73 0.15
CA ALA A 5 -30.90 -9.91 -0.65
C ALA A 5 -30.58 -9.59 -2.13
N HIS A 6 -31.19 -8.54 -2.68
CA HIS A 6 -30.95 -8.13 -4.07
C HIS A 6 -29.58 -7.46 -4.25
N LEU A 7 -29.15 -6.67 -3.24
CA LEU A 7 -27.81 -6.08 -3.20
C LEU A 7 -26.71 -7.15 -3.09
N HIS A 8 -26.93 -8.23 -2.34
CA HIS A 8 -25.97 -9.34 -2.24
C HIS A 8 -25.81 -10.13 -3.54
N LEU A 9 -26.90 -10.34 -4.29
CA LEU A 9 -26.85 -11.02 -5.58
C LEU A 9 -26.18 -10.16 -6.66
N GLU A 10 -26.46 -8.85 -6.70
CA GLU A 10 -25.76 -7.90 -7.58
C GLU A 10 -24.25 -7.83 -7.25
N ARG A 11 -23.88 -7.83 -5.96
CA ARG A 11 -22.48 -7.91 -5.50
C ARG A 11 -21.77 -9.22 -5.91
N SER A 12 -22.48 -10.35 -5.90
CA SER A 12 -21.93 -11.66 -6.29
C SER A 12 -21.73 -11.77 -7.81
N ALA A 13 -22.66 -11.25 -8.60
CA ALA A 13 -22.56 -11.23 -10.06
C ALA A 13 -21.40 -10.32 -10.52
N ASN A 14 -21.24 -9.13 -9.93
CA ASN A 14 -20.10 -8.24 -10.20
C ASN A 14 -18.76 -8.85 -9.79
N ARG A 15 -18.72 -9.67 -8.74
CA ARG A 15 -17.50 -10.39 -8.30
C ARG A 15 -17.02 -11.40 -9.35
N HIS A 16 -17.92 -12.01 -10.13
CA HIS A 16 -17.56 -12.98 -11.17
C HIS A 16 -17.13 -12.34 -12.49
N THR A 17 -17.76 -11.24 -12.89
CA THR A 17 -17.36 -10.47 -14.09
C THR A 17 -16.01 -9.79 -13.89
N ASN A 18 -15.77 -9.20 -12.70
CA ASN A 18 -14.48 -8.60 -12.33
C ASN A 18 -13.34 -9.61 -12.28
N LYS A 19 -13.60 -10.85 -11.82
CA LYS A 19 -12.59 -11.94 -11.84
C LYS A 19 -12.12 -12.29 -13.25
N ARG A 20 -13.01 -12.33 -14.25
CA ARG A 20 -12.63 -12.60 -15.65
C ARG A 20 -11.86 -11.46 -16.31
N MET A 21 -12.22 -10.20 -16.00
CA MET A 21 -11.46 -9.03 -16.45
C MET A 21 -10.07 -8.96 -15.80
N ALA A 22 -9.96 -9.31 -14.51
CA ALA A 22 -8.70 -9.35 -13.77
C ALA A 22 -7.69 -10.35 -14.36
N THR A 23 -8.11 -11.54 -14.77
CA THR A 23 -7.21 -12.53 -15.41
C THR A 23 -6.62 -12.03 -16.73
N ASN A 24 -7.43 -11.36 -17.55
CA ASN A 24 -6.97 -10.78 -18.82
C ASN A 24 -6.03 -9.59 -18.63
N MET A 25 -6.20 -8.82 -17.56
CA MET A 25 -5.35 -7.67 -17.24
C MET A 25 -4.04 -8.09 -16.55
N ARG A 26 -4.04 -9.18 -15.75
CA ARG A 26 -2.82 -9.83 -15.22
C ARG A 26 -1.85 -10.24 -16.33
N ALA A 27 -2.35 -10.85 -17.41
CA ALA A 27 -1.53 -11.24 -18.55
C ALA A 27 -0.93 -10.04 -19.29
N ARG A 28 -1.68 -8.93 -19.39
CA ARG A 28 -1.21 -7.70 -20.05
C ARG A 28 -0.19 -6.93 -19.20
N PHE A 29 -0.35 -6.92 -17.87
CA PHE A 29 0.60 -6.29 -16.94
C PHE A 29 1.91 -7.08 -16.83
N ALA A 30 1.86 -8.42 -16.70
CA ALA A 30 3.06 -9.25 -16.76
C ALA A 30 3.83 -9.04 -18.07
N ALA A 31 3.13 -8.92 -19.20
CA ALA A 31 3.74 -8.60 -20.49
C ALA A 31 4.31 -7.18 -20.57
N HIS A 32 3.75 -6.21 -19.84
CA HIS A 32 4.25 -4.84 -19.76
C HIS A 32 5.53 -4.75 -18.88
N CYS A 33 5.52 -5.36 -17.68
CA CYS A 33 6.70 -5.47 -16.82
C CYS A 33 7.85 -6.21 -17.50
N LEU A 34 7.57 -7.28 -18.26
CA LEU A 34 8.58 -8.02 -19.03
C LEU A 34 9.16 -7.22 -20.21
N ARG A 35 8.45 -6.23 -20.75
CA ARG A 35 8.97 -5.33 -21.80
C ARG A 35 9.83 -4.21 -21.20
N MET A 36 9.45 -3.70 -20.04
CA MET A 36 10.22 -2.68 -19.32
C MET A 36 11.57 -3.21 -18.80
N GLY A 37 11.67 -4.52 -18.49
CA GLY A 37 12.90 -5.16 -18.00
C GLY A 37 13.90 -5.68 -19.06
N LYS A 38 13.72 -5.38 -20.36
CA LYS A 38 14.60 -5.86 -21.45
C LYS A 38 15.43 -4.76 -22.12
N GLY A 39 15.63 -3.62 -21.45
CA GLY A 39 16.57 -2.58 -21.89
C GLY A 39 17.95 -2.76 -21.23
N SER A 40 19.00 -2.90 -22.05
CA SER A 40 20.42 -2.96 -21.69
C SER A 40 20.91 -4.29 -21.07
N ARG A 41 21.28 -5.23 -21.95
CA ARG A 41 22.41 -6.13 -21.71
C ARG A 41 23.59 -5.54 -22.47
N ASP A 42 24.61 -5.12 -21.75
CA ASP A 42 26.00 -5.26 -22.18
C ASP A 42 26.90 -5.16 -20.94
N ASN A 43 27.78 -6.16 -20.82
CA ASN A 43 28.93 -6.31 -19.92
C ASN A 43 28.63 -6.53 -18.43
N ASP A 44 28.76 -7.79 -17.99
CA ASP A 44 29.86 -8.21 -17.09
C ASP A 44 29.74 -9.73 -16.86
N GLU A 45 30.53 -10.48 -17.63
CA GLU A 45 30.93 -11.85 -17.30
C GLU A 45 31.89 -11.82 -16.11
N GLU A 46 31.96 -12.94 -15.39
CA GLU A 46 32.91 -13.26 -14.31
C GLU A 46 32.38 -13.02 -12.88
N ASN A 47 31.69 -14.03 -12.33
CA ASN A 47 32.18 -14.76 -11.15
C ASN A 47 31.20 -15.88 -10.76
N GLU A 48 31.27 -17.03 -11.44
CA GLU A 48 30.60 -18.25 -11.02
C GLU A 48 31.63 -19.38 -10.96
N ARG A 49 32.26 -19.55 -9.81
CA ARG A 49 32.96 -20.79 -9.46
C ARG A 49 33.18 -20.88 -7.95
N THR A 50 32.41 -21.78 -7.34
CA THR A 50 32.74 -22.69 -6.24
C THR A 50 31.54 -22.79 -5.28
N ASN A 51 30.78 -23.89 -5.38
CA ASN A 51 30.78 -24.91 -4.33
C ASN A 51 29.84 -26.06 -4.73
N GLU A 52 30.38 -27.05 -5.44
CA GLU A 52 29.76 -28.37 -5.57
C GLU A 52 30.37 -29.32 -4.54
N ARG A 53 29.51 -30.23 -4.05
CA ARG A 53 29.76 -31.52 -3.37
C ARG A 53 29.93 -31.52 -1.85
N ALA A 54 28.88 -32.00 -1.18
CA ALA A 54 28.94 -33.30 -0.51
C ALA A 54 27.53 -33.91 -0.44
N GLY A 55 27.37 -35.12 -0.99
CA GLY A 55 26.22 -35.99 -0.76
C GLY A 55 26.67 -37.23 0.01
N ALA A 56 25.74 -37.80 0.79
CA ALA A 56 25.67 -39.21 1.25
C ALA A 56 24.67 -39.26 2.44
N SER A 57 23.46 -39.80 2.24
CA SER A 57 23.06 -41.19 2.53
C SER A 57 22.46 -41.38 3.93
N CYS A 58 21.17 -41.72 3.93
CA CYS A 58 20.39 -42.27 5.04
C CYS A 58 20.92 -43.66 5.46
N PRO A 59 20.82 -44.02 6.75
CA PRO A 59 20.29 -45.34 7.07
C PRO A 59 19.27 -45.36 8.20
N SER A 60 18.36 -46.32 8.08
CA SER A 60 17.36 -46.79 9.02
C SER A 60 17.95 -47.40 10.30
N SER A 61 17.27 -47.25 11.45
CA SER A 61 16.74 -48.35 12.27
C SER A 61 16.55 -47.95 13.75
N CYS A 62 15.63 -48.70 14.38
CA CYS A 62 15.50 -48.95 15.82
C CYS A 62 14.60 -48.00 16.62
N ALA A 63 13.38 -48.50 16.78
CA ALA A 63 12.40 -48.16 17.79
C ALA A 63 12.91 -48.46 19.22
N ASP A 64 12.09 -48.02 20.17
CA ASP A 64 12.08 -48.33 21.60
C ASP A 64 13.06 -47.55 22.49
N ARG A 65 12.57 -46.43 23.01
CA ARG A 65 12.72 -46.11 24.44
C ARG A 65 11.48 -45.43 24.98
N LEU A 66 10.80 -46.17 25.84
CA LEU A 66 9.71 -45.78 26.72
C LEU A 66 10.02 -44.45 27.44
N VAL A 67 9.11 -43.49 27.30
CA VAL A 67 9.07 -42.26 28.11
C VAL A 67 8.18 -42.57 29.32
N PRO A 68 8.63 -42.35 30.57
CA PRO A 68 7.73 -42.46 31.71
C PRO A 68 6.78 -41.25 31.73
N HIS A 69 5.51 -41.56 31.98
CA HIS A 69 4.43 -40.61 32.19
C HIS A 69 4.81 -39.60 33.28
N LEU A 70 4.90 -38.32 32.89
CA LEU A 70 4.79 -37.19 33.80
C LEU A 70 3.47 -36.51 33.52
N ASP A 71 2.53 -36.76 34.42
CA ASP A 71 1.35 -35.96 34.67
C ASP A 71 1.79 -34.60 35.21
N VAL A 72 1.55 -33.54 34.44
CA VAL A 72 1.45 -32.19 34.96
C VAL A 72 0.29 -31.49 34.24
N SER A 73 -0.84 -31.49 34.93
CA SER A 73 -1.92 -30.54 34.75
C SER A 73 -1.40 -29.11 34.93
N GLU A 74 -0.96 -28.46 33.85
CA GLU A 74 -0.86 -27.01 33.80
C GLU A 74 -1.34 -26.53 32.44
N THR A 75 -2.30 -25.62 32.51
CA THR A 75 -2.97 -24.92 31.42
C THR A 75 -1.99 -24.52 30.32
N CYS A 76 -2.05 -25.22 29.19
CA CYS A 76 -1.56 -24.68 27.94
C CYS A 76 -2.51 -23.54 27.56
N ILE A 77 -2.22 -22.34 28.06
CA ILE A 77 -2.76 -21.12 27.49
C ILE A 77 -2.27 -21.14 26.06
N LEU A 78 -3.15 -21.54 25.15
CA LEU A 78 -2.97 -21.32 23.72
C LEU A 78 -2.75 -19.81 23.58
N GLN A 79 -1.49 -19.41 23.40
CA GLN A 79 -1.19 -18.08 22.90
C GLN A 79 -1.97 -17.97 21.59
N PRO A 80 -2.92 -17.05 21.44
CA PRO A 80 -3.62 -16.91 20.18
C PRO A 80 -2.55 -16.67 19.11
N ALA A 81 -2.59 -17.55 18.13
CA ALA A 81 -1.68 -17.53 17.00
C ALA A 81 -1.86 -16.21 16.25
N GLN A 82 -0.72 -15.56 15.96
CA GLN A 82 -0.54 -14.50 14.97
C GLN A 82 -1.22 -13.16 15.34
N GLU A 83 -0.41 -12.16 15.71
CA GLU A 83 -0.79 -10.78 15.45
C GLU A 83 -1.02 -10.66 13.94
N GLU A 84 -2.28 -10.51 13.52
CA GLU A 84 -2.59 -10.20 12.12
C GLU A 84 -1.83 -8.93 11.72
N PHE A 85 -1.16 -8.97 10.58
CA PHE A 85 -0.46 -7.82 10.02
C PHE A 85 -1.49 -6.78 9.56
N THR A 86 -2.06 -6.01 10.49
CA THR A 86 -3.04 -4.97 10.19
C THR A 86 -2.31 -3.78 9.58
N MET A 87 -2.78 -3.29 8.43
CA MET A 87 -2.29 -2.03 7.84
C MET A 87 -2.87 -0.78 8.52
N TYR A 88 -3.57 -0.98 9.65
CA TYR A 88 -4.22 0.07 10.39
C TYR A 88 -3.23 0.97 11.13
N ILE A 89 -3.28 2.26 10.83
CA ILE A 89 -2.72 3.31 11.69
C ILE A 89 -3.80 4.37 11.86
N ALA A 90 -4.19 4.61 13.12
CA ALA A 90 -5.21 5.60 13.43
C ALA A 90 -4.83 6.98 12.86
N ASP A 91 -5.81 7.67 12.27
CA ASP A 91 -5.62 9.03 11.80
C ASP A 91 -5.09 9.94 12.94
N LEU A 92 -4.16 10.82 12.59
CA LEU A 92 -3.47 11.72 13.51
C LEU A 92 -2.56 11.03 14.54
N SER A 93 -2.28 9.73 14.38
CA SER A 93 -1.27 9.03 15.17
C SER A 93 0.15 9.45 14.76
N THR A 94 1.07 9.47 15.72
CA THR A 94 2.51 9.64 15.48
C THR A 94 3.20 8.35 15.02
N SER A 95 2.49 7.21 15.05
CA SER A 95 2.98 5.97 14.44
C SER A 95 3.09 6.17 12.93
N THR A 96 4.20 5.77 12.33
CA THR A 96 4.47 5.91 10.90
C THR A 96 4.79 4.55 10.29
N TYR A 97 4.35 4.31 9.05
CA TYR A 97 4.54 3.02 8.40
C TYR A 97 6.01 2.70 8.10
N SER A 98 6.80 3.64 7.55
CA SER A 98 8.13 3.28 7.01
C SER A 98 9.28 4.23 7.32
N LEU A 99 9.04 5.42 7.90
CA LEU A 99 10.08 6.44 8.01
C LEU A 99 10.08 7.12 9.38
N GLN A 100 11.29 7.30 9.93
CA GLN A 100 11.46 8.19 11.07
C GLN A 100 11.13 9.63 10.64
N PRO A 101 10.49 10.41 11.53
CA PRO A 101 10.22 11.82 11.27
C PRO A 101 11.50 12.59 10.87
N PRO A 102 11.46 13.44 9.83
CA PRO A 102 12.55 14.35 9.53
C PRO A 102 12.86 15.25 10.73
N LYS A 103 14.13 15.58 10.92
CA LYS A 103 14.55 16.43 12.04
C LYS A 103 13.80 17.77 12.02
N GLY A 104 13.17 18.11 13.14
CA GLY A 104 12.42 19.37 13.29
C GLY A 104 10.97 19.31 12.82
N TYR A 105 10.46 18.14 12.44
CA TYR A 105 9.07 17.94 12.05
C TYR A 105 8.41 16.82 12.87
N SER A 106 7.12 16.98 13.12
CA SER A 106 6.24 15.90 13.58
C SER A 106 5.57 15.25 12.37
N VAL A 107 5.51 13.93 12.32
CA VAL A 107 4.79 13.20 11.25
C VAL A 107 3.53 12.59 11.83
N LEU A 108 2.40 12.83 11.18
CA LEU A 108 1.10 12.29 11.55
C LEU A 108 0.54 11.42 10.41
N SER A 109 0.10 10.22 10.75
CA SER A 109 -0.45 9.27 9.80
C SER A 109 -1.90 9.57 9.45
N ILE A 110 -2.28 9.45 8.18
CA ILE A 110 -3.64 9.64 7.68
C ILE A 110 -3.98 8.55 6.65
N GLY A 111 -5.17 7.96 6.75
CA GLY A 111 -5.71 7.08 5.71
C GLY A 111 -5.08 5.68 5.64
N TRP A 112 -4.45 5.22 6.72
CA TRP A 112 -3.99 3.84 6.89
C TRP A 112 -5.14 2.99 7.43
N LEU A 113 -6.09 2.68 6.55
CA LEU A 113 -7.36 2.06 6.90
C LEU A 113 -7.29 0.53 6.81
N ASP A 114 -8.15 -0.13 7.58
CA ASP A 114 -8.27 -1.58 7.68
C ASP A 114 -9.75 -1.98 7.80
N GLU A 115 -10.18 -3.09 7.20
CA GLU A 115 -11.59 -3.51 7.24
C GLU A 115 -12.09 -3.86 8.63
N LEU A 116 -11.18 -4.20 9.55
CA LEU A 116 -11.49 -4.48 10.94
C LEU A 116 -11.74 -3.20 11.77
N TYR A 117 -11.39 -2.02 11.24
CA TYR A 117 -11.43 -0.75 11.96
C TYR A 117 -12.36 0.26 11.26
N PRO A 118 -13.50 0.62 11.86
CA PRO A 118 -14.39 1.62 11.30
C PRO A 118 -13.69 2.98 11.11
N PHE A 119 -14.00 3.67 10.01
CA PHE A 119 -13.50 5.00 9.71
C PHE A 119 -14.63 6.00 9.43
N PRO A 120 -14.39 7.31 9.59
CA PRO A 120 -15.40 8.32 9.30
C PRO A 120 -15.77 8.33 7.81
N HIS A 121 -17.07 8.43 7.52
CA HIS A 121 -17.59 8.57 6.17
C HIS A 121 -18.24 9.94 5.98
N GLY A 122 -18.20 10.47 4.77
CA GLY A 122 -18.94 11.69 4.42
C GLY A 122 -18.35 12.46 3.24
N PRO A 123 -19.04 13.53 2.81
CA PRO A 123 -18.61 14.32 1.67
C PRO A 123 -17.32 15.08 1.96
N THR A 124 -16.49 15.22 0.93
CA THR A 124 -15.31 16.09 0.91
C THR A 124 -15.42 17.10 -0.24
N PRO A 125 -14.80 18.29 -0.13
CA PRO A 125 -14.86 19.29 -1.20
C PRO A 125 -14.26 18.76 -2.51
N PRO A 126 -14.87 19.03 -3.69
CA PRO A 126 -14.31 18.59 -4.97
C PRO A 126 -12.90 19.13 -5.24
N GLU A 127 -12.63 20.37 -4.82
CA GLU A 127 -11.29 20.98 -4.94
C GLU A 127 -10.26 20.23 -4.08
N PHE A 128 -10.64 19.75 -2.90
CA PHE A 128 -9.77 18.91 -2.08
C PHE A 128 -9.45 17.58 -2.77
N GLN A 129 -10.46 16.93 -3.36
CA GLN A 129 -10.25 15.68 -4.10
C GLN A 129 -9.27 15.89 -5.25
N GLU A 130 -9.42 16.98 -6.00
CA GLU A 130 -8.53 17.28 -7.12
C GLU A 130 -7.09 17.57 -6.68
N ARG A 131 -6.89 18.35 -5.60
CA ARG A 131 -5.55 18.57 -5.05
C ARG A 131 -4.93 17.29 -4.51
N LEU A 132 -5.72 16.46 -3.82
CA LEU A 132 -5.28 15.16 -3.33
C LEU A 132 -4.88 14.25 -4.50
N ARG A 133 -5.64 14.25 -5.60
CA ARG A 133 -5.32 13.54 -6.84
C ARG A 133 -3.95 13.93 -7.36
N GLU A 134 -3.66 15.23 -7.44
CA GLU A 134 -2.36 15.71 -7.90
C GLU A 134 -1.23 15.18 -7.01
N HIS A 135 -1.35 15.26 -5.68
CA HIS A 135 -0.35 14.69 -4.77
C HIS A 135 -0.18 13.17 -4.95
N CYS A 136 -1.28 12.42 -5.02
CA CYS A 136 -1.28 10.96 -5.20
C CYS A 136 -0.74 10.50 -6.57
N THR A 137 -0.70 11.38 -7.56
CA THR A 137 -0.25 11.00 -8.92
C THR A 137 1.12 11.59 -9.25
N ARG A 138 1.52 12.68 -8.58
CA ARG A 138 2.72 13.46 -8.94
C ARG A 138 3.63 13.84 -7.78
N GLY A 139 3.17 13.66 -6.55
CA GLY A 139 3.91 13.94 -5.32
C GLY A 139 4.36 12.69 -4.57
N VAL A 140 4.31 11.52 -5.21
CA VAL A 140 4.53 10.22 -4.58
C VAL A 140 5.99 10.02 -4.20
N HIS A 141 6.27 9.49 -3.02
CA HIS A 141 7.57 8.96 -2.62
C HIS A 141 7.46 7.50 -2.15
N ALA A 142 8.61 6.86 -1.93
CA ALA A 142 8.69 5.44 -1.52
C ALA A 142 7.84 4.45 -2.36
N PRO A 143 7.87 4.47 -3.70
CA PRO A 143 6.95 3.69 -4.54
C PRO A 143 7.24 2.18 -4.62
N MET A 144 8.26 1.68 -3.91
CA MET A 144 8.72 0.29 -4.01
C MET A 144 8.14 -0.61 -2.90
N MET A 145 7.13 -0.15 -2.16
CA MET A 145 6.58 -0.88 -1.00
C MET A 145 5.55 -1.97 -1.37
N GLY A 146 5.43 -2.32 -2.65
CA GLY A 146 4.49 -3.31 -3.16
C GLY A 146 3.18 -2.70 -3.66
N ILE A 147 2.31 -3.56 -4.18
CA ILE A 147 1.00 -3.16 -4.70
C ILE A 147 -0.06 -3.62 -3.69
N HIS A 148 -0.82 -2.68 -3.16
CA HIS A 148 -1.86 -2.97 -2.19
C HIS A 148 -3.21 -3.22 -2.88
N GLU A 149 -3.88 -4.34 -2.54
CA GLU A 149 -5.26 -4.58 -2.93
C GLU A 149 -6.19 -3.82 -1.98
N CYS A 150 -7.20 -3.13 -2.51
CA CYS A 150 -8.20 -2.49 -1.66
C CYS A 150 -9.09 -3.57 -1.04
N GLN A 151 -8.96 -3.80 0.27
CA GLN A 151 -9.76 -4.77 1.03
C GLN A 151 -11.27 -4.47 1.00
N PHE A 152 -11.66 -3.20 0.84
CA PHE A 152 -13.07 -2.79 0.89
C PHE A 152 -13.87 -3.15 -0.38
N CYS A 153 -13.22 -3.16 -1.55
CA CYS A 153 -13.87 -3.52 -2.82
C CYS A 153 -13.23 -4.73 -3.54
N GLY A 154 -12.08 -5.22 -3.10
CA GLY A 154 -11.31 -6.28 -3.76
C GLY A 154 -10.66 -5.85 -5.08
N ASN A 155 -10.49 -4.53 -5.30
CA ASN A 155 -9.85 -4.02 -6.51
C ASN A 155 -8.33 -3.99 -6.32
N TRP A 156 -7.62 -4.67 -7.23
CA TRP A 156 -6.16 -4.69 -7.30
C TRP A 156 -5.60 -3.68 -8.33
N CYS A 157 -6.46 -3.17 -9.21
CA CYS A 157 -6.13 -2.15 -10.21
C CYS A 157 -6.75 -0.83 -9.79
N VAL A 158 -6.27 -0.28 -8.67
CA VAL A 158 -6.69 1.02 -8.17
C VAL A 158 -5.82 2.08 -8.82
N GLY A 159 -6.45 3.03 -9.49
CA GLY A 159 -5.75 4.01 -10.31
C GLY A 159 -6.67 5.15 -10.71
N VAL A 160 -6.07 6.17 -11.30
CA VAL A 160 -6.75 7.39 -11.72
C VAL A 160 -6.33 7.74 -13.13
N GLN A 161 -7.31 8.10 -13.96
CA GLN A 161 -7.06 8.61 -15.31
C GLN A 161 -6.52 10.04 -15.22
N CYS A 162 -5.32 10.28 -15.73
CA CYS A 162 -4.65 11.58 -15.77
C CYS A 162 -4.34 11.93 -17.24
N GLY A 163 -5.22 12.70 -17.88
CA GLY A 163 -5.13 12.94 -19.32
C GLY A 163 -5.21 11.61 -20.09
N ASN A 164 -4.15 11.27 -20.83
CA ASN A 164 -4.06 10.02 -21.59
C ASN A 164 -3.37 8.87 -20.82
N THR A 165 -2.93 9.11 -19.59
CA THR A 165 -2.17 8.16 -18.78
C THR A 165 -3.05 7.58 -17.67
N TRP A 166 -3.01 6.27 -17.49
CA TRP A 166 -3.59 5.61 -16.31
C TRP A 166 -2.52 5.49 -15.22
N VAL A 167 -2.73 6.16 -14.08
CA VAL A 167 -1.78 6.17 -12.96
C VAL A 167 -2.27 5.22 -11.88
N MET A 168 -1.47 4.21 -11.54
CA MET A 168 -1.76 3.33 -10.40
C MET A 168 -1.57 4.09 -9.09
N THR A 169 -2.54 3.97 -8.18
CA THR A 169 -2.57 4.70 -6.89
C THR A 169 -2.59 3.76 -5.69
N ASN A 170 -2.03 2.56 -5.84
CA ASN A 170 -1.96 1.54 -4.80
C ASN A 170 -0.54 1.15 -4.39
N SER A 171 0.43 2.03 -4.64
CA SER A 171 1.79 1.91 -4.14
C SER A 171 2.35 3.28 -3.77
N GLY A 172 3.13 3.32 -2.69
CA GLY A 172 3.84 4.50 -2.22
C GLY A 172 3.04 5.38 -1.25
N GLU A 173 3.66 6.48 -0.88
CA GLU A 173 3.17 7.44 0.10
C GLU A 173 3.20 8.87 -0.46
N ILE A 174 2.38 9.74 0.12
CA ILE A 174 2.44 11.19 -0.07
C ILE A 174 2.68 11.85 1.28
N TRP A 175 3.46 12.94 1.27
CA TRP A 175 3.71 13.78 2.43
C TRP A 175 3.16 15.18 2.18
N ILE A 176 2.27 15.64 3.06
CA ILE A 176 1.61 16.94 2.98
C ILE A 176 2.15 17.84 4.10
N PRO A 177 3.08 18.77 3.82
CA PRO A 177 3.58 19.71 4.81
C PRO A 177 2.56 20.79 5.19
N ASP A 178 2.48 21.09 6.49
CA ASP A 178 1.71 22.20 7.05
C ASP A 178 2.40 22.70 8.33
N GLY A 179 3.26 23.72 8.20
CA GLY A 179 4.07 24.21 9.31
C GLY A 179 5.15 23.22 9.73
N ASP A 180 5.17 22.85 11.02
CA ASP A 180 6.06 21.85 11.62
C ASP A 180 5.48 20.43 11.61
N ILE A 181 4.31 20.25 10.98
CA ILE A 181 3.64 18.95 10.81
C ILE A 181 3.76 18.49 9.36
N ILE A 182 4.01 17.21 9.18
CA ILE A 182 3.89 16.49 7.91
C ILE A 182 2.79 15.45 8.07
N TYR A 183 1.77 15.50 7.23
CA TYR A 183 0.79 14.42 7.17
C TYR A 183 1.24 13.37 6.14
N ALA A 184 1.48 12.16 6.62
CA ALA A 184 1.89 11.02 5.80
C ALA A 184 0.68 10.12 5.50
N ALA A 185 0.41 9.91 4.23
CA ALA A 185 -0.71 9.07 3.77
C ALA A 185 -0.26 8.07 2.70
N PRO A 186 -0.85 6.86 2.65
CA PRO A 186 -0.65 5.98 1.51
C PRO A 186 -1.29 6.63 0.28
N VAL A 187 -0.73 6.42 -0.91
CA VAL A 187 -1.30 6.94 -2.16
C VAL A 187 -2.76 6.47 -2.36
N MET A 188 -3.12 5.31 -1.79
CA MET A 188 -4.48 4.76 -1.84
C MET A 188 -5.54 5.62 -1.14
N ILE A 189 -5.13 6.60 -0.32
CA ILE A 189 -6.05 7.55 0.32
C ILE A 189 -7.01 8.20 -0.67
N TYR A 190 -6.55 8.50 -1.90
CA TYR A 190 -7.43 9.08 -2.92
C TYR A 190 -8.61 8.17 -3.24
N HIS A 191 -8.34 6.88 -3.50
CA HIS A 191 -9.37 5.88 -3.74
C HIS A 191 -10.32 5.71 -2.54
N TYR A 192 -9.77 5.75 -1.32
CA TYR A 192 -10.62 5.69 -0.12
C TYR A 192 -11.58 6.87 -0.05
N VAL A 193 -11.11 8.09 -0.35
CA VAL A 193 -11.94 9.30 -0.35
C VAL A 193 -13.01 9.24 -1.45
N THR A 194 -12.66 8.80 -2.66
CA THR A 194 -13.56 8.88 -3.83
C THR A 194 -14.51 7.70 -3.98
N ASP A 195 -14.08 6.50 -3.63
CA ASP A 195 -14.83 5.26 -3.90
C ASP A 195 -15.41 4.64 -2.62
N HIS A 196 -14.85 5.00 -1.46
CA HIS A 196 -15.26 4.47 -0.15
C HIS A 196 -15.79 5.54 0.79
N GLU A 197 -15.98 6.77 0.30
CA GLU A 197 -16.50 7.92 1.06
C GLU A 197 -15.74 8.18 2.36
N TYR A 198 -14.49 7.71 2.48
CA TYR A 198 -13.64 8.01 3.62
C TYR A 198 -13.52 9.53 3.75
N ARG A 199 -13.82 10.02 4.94
CA ARG A 199 -13.74 11.43 5.28
C ARG A 199 -12.53 11.65 6.19
N PRO A 200 -11.41 12.16 5.65
CA PRO A 200 -10.23 12.46 6.45
C PRO A 200 -10.52 13.55 7.49
N PRO A 201 -9.66 13.68 8.53
CA PRO A 201 -9.73 14.78 9.48
C PRO A 201 -9.70 16.14 8.79
N ASP A 202 -10.49 17.11 9.30
CA ASP A 202 -10.57 18.45 8.72
C ASP A 202 -9.22 19.18 8.67
N VAL A 203 -8.34 18.90 9.62
CA VAL A 203 -6.97 19.44 9.64
C VAL A 203 -6.16 18.96 8.43
N PHE A 204 -6.30 17.69 8.03
CA PHE A 204 -5.65 17.15 6.84
C PHE A 204 -6.25 17.74 5.56
N ILE A 205 -7.58 17.84 5.49
CA ILE A 205 -8.26 18.50 4.37
C ILE A 205 -7.72 19.93 4.21
N GLY A 206 -7.68 20.70 5.30
CA GLY A 206 -7.11 22.04 5.30
C GLY A 206 -5.64 22.09 4.88
N ALA A 207 -4.82 21.14 5.33
CA ALA A 207 -3.42 21.03 4.96
C ALA A 207 -3.23 20.79 3.46
N VAL A 208 -3.98 19.87 2.85
CA VAL A 208 -3.94 19.62 1.40
C VAL A 208 -4.35 20.87 0.60
N MET A 209 -5.32 21.63 1.10
CA MET A 209 -5.75 22.88 0.45
C MET A 209 -4.68 23.98 0.51
N ARG A 210 -3.86 24.04 1.56
CA ARG A 210 -2.77 25.02 1.72
C ARG A 210 -1.43 24.59 1.12
N CYS A 211 -1.19 23.27 1.08
CA CYS A 211 0.07 22.70 0.61
C CYS A 211 0.28 23.07 -0.87
N PRO A 212 1.44 23.59 -1.29
CA PRO A 212 1.72 23.82 -2.70
C PRO A 212 1.58 22.54 -3.52
N LEU A 213 1.14 22.63 -4.78
CA LEU A 213 0.96 21.46 -5.62
C LEU A 213 2.30 20.75 -5.87
N PRO A 214 2.30 19.44 -6.15
CA PRO A 214 3.53 18.66 -6.16
C PRO A 214 4.52 19.08 -7.25
N TYR A 215 4.07 19.73 -8.32
CA TYR A 215 4.94 20.25 -9.39
C TYR A 215 5.40 21.69 -9.14
N GLU A 216 4.95 22.34 -8.06
CA GLU A 216 5.41 23.67 -7.69
C GLU A 216 6.77 23.58 -6.98
N GLU A 217 7.65 24.55 -7.28
CA GLU A 217 9.00 24.59 -6.73
C GLU A 217 9.02 24.67 -5.20
N LYS A 218 8.02 25.29 -4.58
CA LYS A 218 7.92 25.38 -3.11
C LYS A 218 7.74 23.99 -2.46
N TYR A 219 6.93 23.11 -3.05
CA TYR A 219 6.77 21.73 -2.56
C TYR A 219 8.04 20.93 -2.84
N GLN A 220 8.59 21.03 -4.04
CA GLN A 220 9.80 20.30 -4.42
C GLN A 220 11.02 20.70 -3.57
N ALA A 221 11.18 21.99 -3.28
CA ALA A 221 12.24 22.50 -2.39
C ALA A 221 12.07 21.96 -0.97
N PHE A 222 10.84 21.90 -0.45
CA PHE A 222 10.56 21.29 0.85
C PHE A 222 10.95 19.82 0.87
N MET A 223 10.49 19.01 -0.09
CA MET A 223 10.81 17.57 -0.16
C MET A 223 12.32 17.33 -0.24
N ARG A 224 13.05 18.13 -1.04
CA ARG A 224 14.51 18.05 -1.10
C ARG A 224 15.18 18.44 0.22
N SER A 225 14.65 19.43 0.95
CA SER A 225 15.21 19.88 2.24
C SER A 225 15.18 18.80 3.33
N ILE A 226 14.23 17.87 3.23
CA ILE A 226 14.09 16.71 4.14
C ILE A 226 14.68 15.43 3.52
N GLY A 227 15.46 15.55 2.45
CA GLY A 227 16.15 14.42 1.80
C GLY A 227 15.25 13.50 0.99
N MET A 228 14.00 13.89 0.71
CA MET A 228 13.04 13.10 -0.04
C MET A 228 13.04 13.48 -1.52
N ARG A 229 12.75 12.50 -2.37
CA ARG A 229 12.46 12.67 -3.80
C ARG A 229 11.02 12.25 -4.06
N THR A 230 10.33 12.98 -4.92
CA THR A 230 9.01 12.59 -5.42
C THR A 230 9.05 12.15 -6.87
N TYR A 231 8.05 11.39 -7.29
CA TYR A 231 7.90 10.83 -8.62
C TYR A 231 6.61 11.33 -9.27
N ASP A 232 6.72 11.77 -10.52
CA ASP A 232 5.57 12.11 -11.36
C ASP A 232 5.17 10.90 -12.19
N TRP A 233 4.08 10.23 -11.81
CA TRP A 233 3.58 9.05 -12.52
C TRP A 233 2.72 9.39 -13.73
N THR A 234 2.37 10.66 -13.93
CA THR A 234 1.61 11.09 -15.12
C THR A 234 2.48 11.13 -16.36
N HIS A 235 3.80 11.23 -16.18
CA HIS A 235 4.83 11.21 -17.22
C HIS A 235 5.92 10.17 -16.87
N PRO A 236 5.62 8.86 -17.00
CA PRO A 236 6.61 7.82 -16.71
C PRO A 236 7.84 8.01 -17.61
N SER A 237 8.99 8.23 -16.97
CA SER A 237 10.31 8.42 -17.60
C SER A 237 10.83 7.17 -18.28
#